data_AF-A0A3D9FII7-F1
#
_entry.id   AF-A0A3D9FII7-F1
#
_cell.length_a   1.000
_cell.length_b   1.000
_cell.length_c   1.000
_cell.angle_alpha   90.00
_cell.angle_beta   90.00
_cell.angle_gamma   90.00
#
_symmetry.space_group_name_H-M   'P 1'
#
loop_
_entity.id
_entity.type
_entity.pdbx_description
1 polymer ?
#
loop_
_entity_poly.entity_id
_entity_poly.type
_entity_poly.pdbx_seq_one_letter_code
_entity_poly.pdbx_strand_id
1 'polypeptide(L)'
;MARSSTFEDSLIFAAVGSSLARTGAVTLQAIVADTGVSIGSLYHRYGSRETLLAMTWLDAVRAFQAKFREALESGADDAGERAALATPQFCRTDNARAIVLACCRQAEFASSTISGELQEAIASANDEAIMALRRFAATRGYSVDACRLGLVAFPLAAVRLYLPDKPIPASIDAYVANAFRAIVGTGERV
;
A
#
# COMPACT_ATOMS: atom_id res chain seq x y z
N MET A 1 25.36 22.83 6.37
CA MET A 1 25.80 21.55 5.78
C MET A 1 24.95 20.43 6.38
N ALA A 2 23.98 19.91 5.63
CA ALA A 2 23.17 18.78 6.06
C ALA A 2 24.08 17.53 6.11
N ARG A 3 24.25 16.93 7.29
CA ARG A 3 24.92 15.62 7.41
C ARG A 3 24.10 14.63 6.58
N SER A 4 24.71 14.07 5.53
CA SER A 4 24.12 12.97 4.77
C SER A 4 23.74 11.87 5.75
N SER A 5 22.50 11.38 5.69
CA SER A 5 22.11 10.21 6.45
C SER A 5 23.06 9.05 6.08
N THR A 6 23.52 8.30 7.08
CA THR A 6 24.45 7.18 6.85
C THR A 6 23.81 6.03 6.04
N PHE A 7 22.49 6.06 5.84
CA PHE A 7 21.71 5.09 5.08
C PHE A 7 20.43 5.73 4.52
N GLU A 8 19.86 5.08 3.50
CA GLU A 8 18.59 5.44 2.87
C GLU A 8 17.39 4.82 3.60
N ASP A 9 16.28 5.55 3.71
CA ASP A 9 15.06 5.05 4.37
C ASP A 9 14.48 3.84 3.62
N SER A 10 14.63 3.79 2.30
CA SER A 10 14.15 2.68 1.45
C SER A 10 14.77 1.33 1.83
N LEU A 11 16.04 1.32 2.27
CA LEU A 11 16.71 0.11 2.77
C LEU A 11 16.02 -0.41 4.04
N ILE A 12 15.72 0.48 4.97
CA ILE A 12 15.09 0.13 6.25
C ILE A 12 13.65 -0.32 6.02
N PHE A 13 12.90 0.38 5.19
CA PHE A 13 11.50 0.07 4.88
C PHE A 13 11.38 -1.29 4.18
N ALA A 14 12.30 -1.62 3.28
CA ALA A 14 12.37 -2.95 2.65
C ALA A 14 12.65 -4.06 3.68
N ALA A 15 13.52 -3.80 4.66
CA ALA A 15 13.81 -4.74 5.74
C ALA A 15 12.59 -4.94 6.67
N VAL A 16 11.80 -3.89 6.93
CA VAL A 16 10.53 -3.99 7.66
C VAL A 16 9.57 -4.94 6.95
N GLY A 17 9.36 -4.76 5.64
CA GLY A 17 8.50 -5.64 4.84
C GLY A 17 8.99 -7.09 4.83
N SER A 18 10.31 -7.30 4.70
CA SER A 18 10.93 -8.63 4.72
C SER A 18 10.78 -9.32 6.08
N SER A 19 10.92 -8.57 7.18
CA SER A 19 10.75 -9.09 8.54
C SER A 19 9.30 -9.51 8.82
N LEU A 20 8.33 -8.69 8.37
CA LEU A 20 6.90 -9.04 8.41
C LEU A 20 6.63 -10.32 7.63
N ALA A 21 7.19 -10.45 6.43
CA ALA A 21 7.01 -11.63 5.59
C ALA A 21 7.50 -12.91 6.28
N ARG A 22 8.65 -12.83 6.95
CA ARG A 22 9.34 -13.99 7.55
C ARG A 22 8.78 -14.39 8.91
N THR A 23 8.36 -13.42 9.73
CA THR A 23 8.07 -13.65 11.16
C THR A 23 6.70 -13.15 11.61
N GLY A 24 5.97 -12.42 10.75
CA GLY A 24 4.72 -11.75 11.12
C GLY A 24 4.89 -10.59 12.11
N ALA A 25 6.12 -10.24 12.48
CA ALA A 25 6.42 -9.21 13.45
C ALA A 25 7.63 -8.37 13.00
N VAL A 26 7.77 -7.18 13.60
CA VAL A 26 8.91 -6.29 13.34
C VAL A 26 9.60 -5.98 14.64
N THR A 27 10.89 -6.36 14.71
CA THR A 27 11.80 -6.02 15.80
C THR A 27 12.96 -5.20 15.25
N LEU A 28 13.45 -4.24 16.04
CA LEU A 28 14.61 -3.44 15.63
C LEU A 28 15.86 -4.32 15.43
N GLN A 29 15.98 -5.41 16.19
CA GLN A 29 17.05 -6.39 16.04
C GLN A 29 17.01 -7.10 14.69
N ALA A 30 15.83 -7.47 14.19
CA ALA A 30 15.70 -8.06 12.86
C ALA A 30 16.10 -7.05 11.76
N ILE A 31 15.72 -5.78 11.92
CA ILE A 31 16.14 -4.73 10.99
C ILE A 31 17.65 -4.53 10.99
N VAL A 32 18.27 -4.52 12.17
CA VAL A 32 19.74 -4.42 12.29
C VAL A 32 20.43 -5.61 11.63
N ALA A 33 19.92 -6.82 11.85
CA ALA A 33 20.46 -8.03 11.23
C ALA A 33 20.36 -7.99 9.70
N ASP A 34 19.24 -7.49 9.15
CA ASP A 34 19.00 -7.44 7.71
C ASP A 34 19.74 -6.29 7.01
N THR A 35 20.03 -5.18 7.70
CA THR A 35 20.57 -3.95 7.09
C THR A 35 21.98 -3.58 7.52
N GLY A 36 22.47 -4.13 8.63
CA GLY A 36 23.74 -3.73 9.27
C GLY A 36 23.68 -2.36 9.97
N VAL A 37 22.56 -1.64 9.92
CA VAL A 37 22.40 -0.33 10.57
C VAL A 37 22.23 -0.53 12.07
N SER A 38 23.01 0.21 12.87
CA SER A 38 22.99 0.06 14.32
C SER A 38 21.64 0.48 14.94
N ILE A 39 21.27 -0.16 16.06
CA ILE A 39 20.07 0.22 16.82
C ILE A 39 20.09 1.71 17.20
N GLY A 40 21.24 2.23 17.62
CA GLY A 40 21.40 3.65 17.97
C GLY A 40 21.13 4.59 16.79
N SER A 41 21.56 4.20 15.59
CA SER A 41 21.28 4.96 14.36
C SER A 41 19.79 4.93 13.99
N LEU A 42 19.11 3.79 14.16
CA LEU A 42 17.67 3.68 13.96
C LEU A 42 16.89 4.56 14.95
N TYR A 43 17.24 4.52 16.24
CA TYR A 43 16.62 5.39 17.24
C TYR A 43 16.89 6.88 16.98
N HIS A 44 18.10 7.24 16.57
CA HIS A 44 18.41 8.62 16.21
C HIS A 44 17.58 9.10 15.01
N ARG A 45 17.32 8.23 14.02
CA ARG A 45 16.60 8.59 12.79
C ARG A 45 15.07 8.62 12.97
N TYR A 46 14.51 7.62 13.66
CA TYR A 46 13.06 7.41 13.76
C TYR A 46 12.49 7.70 15.15
N GLY A 47 13.32 7.78 16.19
CA GLY A 47 12.90 8.03 17.57
C GLY A 47 12.24 6.85 18.28
N SER A 48 11.40 6.08 17.58
CA SER A 48 10.74 4.89 18.12
C SER A 48 10.48 3.83 17.03
N ARG A 49 10.17 2.61 17.46
CA ARG A 49 9.76 1.52 16.55
C ARG A 49 8.41 1.84 15.90
N GLU A 50 7.51 2.45 16.65
CA GLU A 50 6.17 2.84 16.22
C GLU A 50 6.25 3.91 15.12
N THR A 51 7.12 4.92 15.29
CA THR A 51 7.42 5.91 14.25
C THR A 51 8.00 5.27 13.00
N LEU A 52 8.94 4.33 13.14
CA LEU A 52 9.50 3.60 11.99
C LEU A 52 8.40 2.86 11.20
N LEU A 53 7.53 2.11 11.89
CA LEU A 53 6.45 1.37 11.23
C LEU A 53 5.43 2.31 10.57
N ALA A 54 5.08 3.40 11.24
CA ALA A 54 4.18 4.43 10.74
C ALA A 54 4.73 5.09 9.45
N MET A 55 6.01 5.47 9.44
CA MET A 55 6.68 6.02 8.25
C MET A 55 6.80 4.98 7.12
N THR A 56 7.11 3.72 7.46
CA THR A 56 7.18 2.62 6.48
C THR A 56 5.82 2.40 5.80
N TRP A 57 4.74 2.38 6.58
CA TRP A 57 3.39 2.24 6.05
C TRP A 57 3.00 3.44 5.17
N LEU A 58 3.34 4.65 5.59
CA LEU A 58 3.07 5.87 4.82
C LEU A 58 3.83 5.88 3.48
N ASP A 59 5.08 5.42 3.44
CA ASP A 59 5.84 5.23 2.21
C ASP A 59 5.17 4.18 1.30
N ALA A 60 4.79 3.04 1.88
CA ALA A 60 4.16 1.95 1.15
C ALA A 60 2.82 2.37 0.51
N VAL A 61 1.96 3.07 1.27
CA VAL A 61 0.64 3.48 0.78
C VAL A 61 0.76 4.54 -0.31
N ARG A 62 1.69 5.49 -0.18
CA ARG A 62 1.96 6.51 -1.21
C ARG A 62 2.48 5.88 -2.50
N ALA A 63 3.41 4.92 -2.39
CA ALA A 63 3.95 4.21 -3.55
C ALA A 63 2.87 3.42 -4.31
N PHE A 64 1.99 2.72 -3.59
CA PHE A 64 0.86 2.02 -4.19
C PHE A 64 -0.13 3.00 -4.85
N GLN A 65 -0.52 4.06 -4.13
CA GLN A 65 -1.50 5.02 -4.60
C GLN A 65 -1.02 5.79 -5.83
N ALA A 66 0.28 6.08 -5.95
CA ALA A 66 0.84 6.70 -7.15
C ALA A 66 0.49 5.87 -8.40
N LYS A 67 0.72 4.55 -8.36
CA LYS A 67 0.38 3.62 -9.46
C LYS A 67 -1.13 3.52 -9.69
N PHE A 68 -1.91 3.42 -8.61
CA PHE A 68 -3.36 3.29 -8.70
C PHE A 68 -3.99 4.54 -9.33
N ARG A 69 -3.57 5.73 -8.91
CA ARG A 69 -4.06 7.01 -9.45
C ARG A 69 -3.58 7.25 -10.87
N GLU A 70 -2.31 6.98 -11.17
CA GLU A 70 -1.78 7.06 -12.54
C GLU A 70 -2.64 6.25 -13.52
N ALA A 71 -3.05 5.03 -13.13
CA ALA A 71 -3.92 4.21 -13.95
C ALA A 71 -5.33 4.83 -14.11
N LEU A 72 -5.98 5.24 -13.00
CA LEU A 72 -7.32 5.81 -13.02
C LEU A 72 -7.41 7.14 -13.78
N GLU A 73 -6.41 7.99 -13.64
CA GLU A 73 -6.39 9.36 -14.17
C GLU A 73 -5.80 9.43 -15.58
N SER A 74 -5.41 8.28 -16.17
CA SER A 74 -4.86 8.20 -17.52
C SER A 74 -5.83 8.62 -18.64
N GLY A 75 -7.13 8.64 -18.36
CA GLY A 75 -8.18 8.92 -19.35
C GLY A 75 -8.42 7.78 -20.36
N ALA A 76 -7.63 6.71 -20.31
CA ALA A 76 -7.78 5.56 -21.20
C ALA A 76 -9.10 4.80 -20.95
N ASP A 77 -9.67 4.19 -21.98
CA ASP A 77 -10.92 3.42 -21.87
C ASP A 77 -10.80 2.23 -20.91
N ASP A 78 -9.61 1.64 -20.82
CA ASP A 78 -9.28 0.55 -19.90
C ASP A 78 -8.75 1.02 -18.52
N ALA A 79 -8.83 2.33 -18.21
CA ALA A 79 -8.28 2.90 -16.97
C ALA A 79 -8.75 2.18 -15.70
N GLY A 80 -10.03 1.75 -15.65
CA GLY A 80 -10.57 0.99 -14.53
C GLY A 80 -9.94 -0.40 -14.39
N GLU A 81 -9.71 -1.10 -15.50
CA GLU A 81 -9.04 -2.42 -15.48
C GLU A 81 -7.58 -2.27 -15.06
N ARG A 82 -6.86 -1.28 -15.61
CA ARG A 82 -5.48 -0.98 -15.23
C ARG A 82 -5.37 -0.66 -13.73
N ALA A 83 -6.31 0.11 -13.19
CA ALA A 83 -6.36 0.43 -11.77
C ALA A 83 -6.68 -0.80 -10.91
N ALA A 84 -7.60 -1.66 -11.32
CA ALA A 84 -7.89 -2.92 -10.63
C ALA A 84 -6.64 -3.83 -10.56
N LEU A 85 -5.88 -3.89 -11.66
CA LEU A 85 -4.65 -4.66 -11.77
C LEU A 85 -3.47 -4.07 -11.00
N ALA A 86 -3.55 -2.81 -10.56
CA ALA A 86 -2.47 -2.18 -9.80
C ALA A 86 -2.13 -2.96 -8.52
N THR A 87 -3.11 -3.58 -7.87
CA THR A 87 -2.90 -4.36 -6.64
C THR A 87 -2.06 -5.63 -6.86
N PRO A 88 -2.47 -6.60 -7.71
CA PRO A 88 -1.67 -7.79 -7.97
C PRO A 88 -0.33 -7.48 -8.66
N GLN A 89 -0.24 -6.41 -9.46
CA GLN A 89 1.02 -5.96 -10.04
C GLN A 89 1.96 -5.40 -8.97
N PHE A 90 1.47 -4.54 -8.06
CA PHE A 90 2.26 -3.98 -6.97
C PHE A 90 2.83 -5.07 -6.06
N CYS A 91 2.03 -6.10 -5.75
CA CYS A 91 2.49 -7.24 -4.98
C CYS A 91 3.65 -8.00 -5.65
N ARG A 92 3.68 -8.05 -6.99
CA ARG A 92 4.77 -8.69 -7.75
C ARG A 92 6.00 -7.80 -7.91
N THR A 93 5.80 -6.50 -8.13
CA THR A 93 6.90 -5.57 -8.41
C THR A 93 7.55 -4.98 -7.16
N ASP A 94 6.80 -4.88 -6.06
CA ASP A 94 7.24 -4.29 -4.79
C ASP A 94 6.64 -5.05 -3.60
N ASN A 95 7.04 -6.32 -3.47
CA ASN A 95 6.48 -7.24 -2.49
C ASN A 95 6.67 -6.77 -1.04
N ALA A 96 7.80 -6.13 -0.72
CA ALA A 96 8.07 -5.66 0.64
C ALA A 96 7.04 -4.60 1.08
N ARG A 97 6.78 -3.59 0.25
CA ARG A 97 5.73 -2.60 0.52
C ARG A 97 4.34 -3.21 0.52
N ALA A 98 4.05 -4.14 -0.40
CA ALA A 98 2.77 -4.82 -0.44
C ALA A 98 2.48 -5.60 0.86
N ILE A 99 3.49 -6.26 1.43
CA ILE A 99 3.38 -6.96 2.71
C ILE A 99 3.14 -5.98 3.86
N VAL A 100 3.82 -4.83 3.87
CA VAL A 100 3.54 -3.77 4.86
C VAL A 100 2.06 -3.35 4.80
N LEU A 101 1.50 -3.12 3.60
CA LEU A 101 0.10 -2.75 3.45
C LEU A 101 -0.89 -3.88 3.78
N ALA A 102 -0.48 -5.14 3.58
CA ALA A 102 -1.32 -6.30 3.89
C ALA A 102 -1.37 -6.60 5.39
N CYS A 103 -0.24 -6.44 6.08
CA CYS A 103 -0.06 -6.83 7.48
C CYS A 103 -0.29 -5.67 8.47
N CYS A 104 -0.01 -4.43 8.09
CA CYS A 104 -0.18 -3.27 8.97
C CYS A 104 -1.44 -2.50 8.62
N ARG A 105 -2.24 -2.17 9.64
CA ARG A 105 -3.46 -1.36 9.47
C ARG A 105 -3.20 0.07 9.92
N GLN A 106 -3.84 1.02 9.23
CA GLN A 106 -3.80 2.44 9.60
C GLN A 106 -4.14 2.68 11.08
N ALA A 107 -5.13 1.94 11.61
CA ALA A 107 -5.59 2.04 13.00
C ALA A 107 -4.54 1.62 14.03
N GLU A 108 -3.54 0.81 13.65
CA GLU A 108 -2.46 0.37 14.55
C GLU A 108 -1.49 1.51 14.89
N PHE A 109 -1.54 2.62 14.12
CA PHE A 109 -0.69 3.79 14.33
C PHE A 109 -1.35 4.91 15.14
N ALA A 110 -2.55 4.72 15.70
CA ALA A 110 -3.23 5.75 16.50
C ALA A 110 -2.59 6.04 17.89
N SER A 111 -1.31 5.70 18.07
CA SER A 111 -0.57 5.82 19.34
C SER A 111 -0.09 7.24 19.62
N SER A 112 -0.04 7.63 20.90
CA SER A 112 0.55 8.88 21.39
C SER A 112 2.08 8.96 21.23
N THR A 113 2.73 7.89 20.76
CA THR A 113 4.19 7.81 20.58
C THR A 113 4.68 8.45 19.26
N ILE A 114 3.80 8.67 18.29
CA ILE A 114 4.14 9.36 17.03
C ILE A 114 3.76 10.84 17.07
N SER A 115 4.49 11.66 16.30
CA SER A 115 4.23 13.11 16.22
C SER A 115 2.86 13.42 15.62
N GLY A 116 2.27 14.55 16.01
CA GLY A 116 0.97 15.00 15.47
C GLY A 116 0.98 15.13 13.93
N GLU A 117 2.08 15.65 13.37
CA GLU A 117 2.25 15.74 11.90
C GLU A 117 2.20 14.37 11.22
N LEU A 118 2.83 13.34 11.80
CA LEU A 118 2.79 11.99 11.25
C LEU A 118 1.41 11.35 11.40
N GLN A 119 0.72 11.60 12.51
CA GLN A 119 -0.67 11.17 12.70
C GLN A 119 -1.59 11.78 11.65
N GLU A 120 -1.48 13.09 11.37
CA GLU A 120 -2.25 13.79 10.34
C GLU A 120 -1.94 13.26 8.94
N ALA A 121 -0.67 13.03 8.63
CA ALA A 121 -0.24 12.45 7.36
C ALA A 121 -0.79 11.03 7.16
N ILE A 122 -0.88 10.23 8.23
CA ILE A 122 -1.50 8.90 8.18
C ILE A 122 -3.01 9.01 8.04
N ALA A 123 -3.67 9.89 8.78
CA ALA A 123 -5.12 10.07 8.76
C ALA A 123 -5.61 10.45 7.35
N SER A 124 -4.91 11.37 6.69
CA SER A 124 -5.21 11.86 5.34
C SER A 124 -4.63 11.00 4.21
N ALA A 125 -3.89 9.93 4.53
CA ALA A 125 -3.12 9.18 3.54
C ALA A 125 -3.97 8.62 2.39
N ASN A 126 -5.26 8.34 2.61
CA ASN A 126 -6.15 7.77 1.60
C ASN A 126 -6.99 8.79 0.83
N ASP A 127 -6.97 10.06 1.21
CA ASP A 127 -7.92 11.06 0.70
C ASP A 127 -7.81 11.26 -0.82
N GLU A 128 -6.58 11.41 -1.33
CA GLU A 128 -6.34 11.59 -2.76
C GLU A 128 -6.81 10.39 -3.59
N ALA A 129 -6.59 9.17 -3.10
CA ALA A 129 -7.01 7.94 -3.79
C ALA A 129 -8.53 7.78 -3.77
N ILE A 130 -9.18 8.12 -2.64
CA ILE A 130 -10.65 8.15 -2.53
C ILE A 130 -11.24 9.19 -3.49
N MET A 131 -10.64 10.37 -3.58
CA MET A 131 -11.07 11.42 -4.51
C MET A 131 -10.90 10.98 -5.97
N ALA A 132 -9.77 10.37 -6.34
CA ALA A 132 -9.54 9.86 -7.69
C ALA A 132 -10.57 8.78 -8.07
N LEU A 133 -10.87 7.85 -7.16
CA LEU A 133 -11.91 6.82 -7.37
C LEU A 133 -13.30 7.45 -7.56
N ARG A 134 -13.67 8.44 -6.73
CA ARG A 134 -14.96 9.14 -6.85
C ARG A 134 -15.07 9.90 -8.17
N ARG A 135 -14.00 10.59 -8.60
CA ARG A 135 -13.94 11.25 -9.92
C ARG A 135 -14.11 10.25 -11.05
N PHE A 136 -13.37 9.15 -11.01
CA PHE A 136 -13.48 8.09 -12.01
C PHE A 136 -14.90 7.52 -12.10
N ALA A 137 -15.51 7.23 -10.95
CA ALA A 137 -16.89 6.74 -10.88
C ALA A 137 -17.87 7.73 -11.54
N ALA A 138 -17.78 9.01 -11.20
CA ALA A 138 -18.62 10.06 -11.79
C ALA A 138 -18.41 10.19 -13.31
N THR A 139 -17.16 10.23 -13.78
CA THR A 139 -16.82 10.36 -15.20
C THR A 139 -17.33 9.17 -16.03
N ARG A 140 -17.33 7.96 -15.46
CA ARG A 140 -17.77 6.74 -16.15
C ARG A 140 -19.25 6.40 -15.93
N GLY A 141 -19.97 7.15 -15.07
CA GLY A 141 -21.36 6.83 -14.70
C GLY A 141 -21.49 5.53 -13.89
N TYR A 142 -20.45 5.18 -13.13
CA TYR A 142 -20.45 4.02 -12.24
C TYR A 142 -20.82 4.41 -10.82
N SER A 143 -21.45 3.50 -10.07
CA SER A 143 -21.64 3.72 -8.64
C SER A 143 -20.29 3.69 -7.90
N VAL A 144 -20.16 4.54 -6.88
CA VAL A 144 -18.94 4.58 -6.05
C VAL A 144 -18.71 3.23 -5.36
N ASP A 145 -19.78 2.53 -4.96
CA ASP A 145 -19.69 1.22 -4.33
C ASP A 145 -19.21 0.14 -5.30
N ALA A 146 -19.69 0.14 -6.55
CA ALA A 146 -19.20 -0.77 -7.58
C ALA A 146 -17.70 -0.54 -7.85
N CYS A 147 -17.28 0.71 -7.97
CA CYS A 147 -15.86 1.06 -8.09
C CYS A 147 -15.06 0.59 -6.87
N ARG A 148 -15.54 0.81 -5.65
CA ARG A 148 -14.86 0.36 -4.42
C ARG A 148 -14.72 -1.16 -4.37
N LEU A 149 -15.78 -1.89 -4.74
CA LEU A 149 -15.77 -3.35 -4.77
C LEU A 149 -14.81 -3.89 -5.83
N GLY A 150 -14.89 -3.39 -7.07
CA GLY A 150 -14.11 -3.89 -8.20
C GLY A 150 -12.64 -3.44 -8.23
N LEU A 151 -12.36 -2.22 -7.77
CA LEU A 151 -11.00 -1.65 -7.84
C LEU A 151 -10.17 -1.89 -6.56
N VAL A 152 -10.82 -2.08 -5.40
CA VAL A 152 -10.13 -2.15 -4.11
C VAL A 152 -10.43 -3.44 -3.37
N ALA A 153 -11.70 -3.72 -3.08
CA ALA A 153 -12.05 -4.83 -2.19
C ALA A 153 -11.70 -6.20 -2.79
N PHE A 154 -12.11 -6.45 -4.04
CA PHE A 154 -11.85 -7.72 -4.70
C PHE A 154 -10.35 -7.94 -5.00
N PRO A 155 -9.60 -6.99 -5.59
CA PRO A 155 -8.16 -7.18 -5.83
C PRO A 155 -7.38 -7.44 -4.54
N LEU A 156 -7.69 -6.69 -3.47
CA LEU A 156 -7.05 -6.89 -2.16
C LEU A 156 -7.39 -8.28 -1.56
N ALA A 157 -8.64 -8.72 -1.66
CA ALA A 157 -9.03 -10.05 -1.20
C ALA A 157 -8.32 -11.16 -1.99
N ALA A 158 -8.19 -11.01 -3.31
CA ALA A 158 -7.55 -11.99 -4.18
C ALA A 158 -6.06 -12.17 -3.84
N VAL A 159 -5.30 -11.08 -3.64
CA VAL A 159 -3.87 -11.18 -3.31
C VAL A 159 -3.62 -11.69 -1.88
N ARG A 160 -4.54 -11.42 -0.94
CA ARG A 160 -4.44 -11.90 0.45
C ARG A 160 -4.51 -13.42 0.59
N LEU A 161 -4.99 -14.13 -0.42
CA LEU A 161 -4.94 -15.61 -0.45
C LEU A 161 -3.51 -16.16 -0.59
N TYR A 162 -2.55 -15.30 -0.97
CA TYR A 162 -1.16 -15.68 -1.24
C TYR A 162 -0.18 -14.97 -0.31
N LEU A 163 -0.43 -13.71 0.04
CA LEU A 163 0.44 -12.96 0.94
C LEU A 163 0.36 -13.49 2.38
N PRO A 164 1.48 -13.47 3.13
CA PRO A 164 2.84 -13.11 2.70
C PRO A 164 3.63 -14.28 2.08
N ASP A 165 3.09 -15.50 2.12
CA ASP A 165 3.85 -16.74 1.98
C ASP A 165 4.13 -17.19 0.55
N LYS A 166 3.30 -16.76 -0.41
CA LYS A 166 3.32 -17.25 -1.79
C LYS A 166 3.35 -16.09 -2.79
N PRO A 167 4.07 -16.24 -3.92
CA PRO A 167 4.01 -15.27 -4.99
C PRO A 167 2.60 -15.21 -5.57
N ILE A 168 2.16 -14.01 -5.98
CA ILE A 168 0.86 -13.83 -6.64
C ILE A 168 0.92 -14.44 -8.06
N PRO A 169 0.08 -15.44 -8.40
CA PRO A 169 0.05 -16.00 -9.74
C PRO A 169 -0.42 -14.97 -10.78
N ALA A 170 0.15 -15.01 -11.98
CA ALA A 170 -0.27 -14.13 -13.08
C ALA A 170 -1.75 -14.34 -13.49
N SER A 171 -2.33 -15.51 -13.22
CA SER A 171 -3.75 -15.79 -13.46
C SER A 171 -4.69 -14.92 -12.62
N ILE A 172 -4.22 -14.33 -11.51
CA ILE A 172 -5.01 -13.40 -10.68
C ILE A 172 -5.44 -12.18 -11.48
N ASP A 173 -4.63 -11.71 -12.42
CA ASP A 173 -4.96 -10.57 -13.26
C ASP A 173 -6.27 -10.79 -14.04
N ALA A 174 -6.45 -11.99 -14.60
CA ALA A 174 -7.66 -12.33 -15.36
C ALA A 174 -8.92 -12.33 -14.46
N TYR A 175 -8.82 -12.88 -13.25
CA TYR A 175 -9.93 -12.86 -12.30
C TYR A 175 -10.27 -11.45 -11.83
N VAL A 176 -9.26 -10.63 -11.54
CA VAL A 176 -9.45 -9.23 -11.14
C VAL A 176 -10.09 -8.40 -12.25
N ALA A 177 -9.60 -8.50 -13.48
CA ALA A 177 -10.18 -7.78 -14.62
C ALA A 177 -11.62 -8.22 -14.91
N ASN A 178 -11.89 -9.54 -14.88
CA ASN A 178 -13.24 -10.08 -15.06
C ASN A 178 -14.20 -9.63 -13.95
N ALA A 179 -13.75 -9.66 -12.69
CA ALA A 179 -14.56 -9.23 -11.55
C ALA A 179 -14.88 -7.74 -11.64
N PHE A 180 -13.90 -6.89 -11.96
CA PHE A 180 -14.13 -5.46 -12.16
C PHE A 180 -15.20 -5.20 -13.22
N ARG A 181 -15.06 -5.79 -14.42
CA ARG A 181 -16.04 -5.65 -15.51
C ARG A 181 -17.44 -6.11 -15.09
N ALA A 182 -17.54 -7.24 -14.42
CA ALA A 182 -18.81 -7.77 -13.95
C ALA A 182 -19.47 -6.82 -12.94
N ILE A 183 -18.72 -6.37 -11.93
CA ILE A 183 -19.22 -5.52 -10.85
C ILE A 183 -19.74 -4.18 -11.39
N VAL A 184 -18.95 -3.49 -12.22
CA VAL A 184 -19.38 -2.19 -12.79
C VAL A 184 -20.47 -2.35 -13.86
N GLY A 185 -20.57 -3.52 -14.50
CA GLY A 185 -21.65 -3.85 -15.42
C GLY A 185 -22.98 -4.20 -14.74
N THR A 186 -22.94 -4.68 -13.49
CA THR A 186 -24.13 -5.01 -12.67
C THR A 186 -24.65 -3.86 -11.83
N GLY A 187 -23.82 -2.84 -11.57
CA GLY A 187 -24.23 -1.66 -10.82
C GLY A 187 -25.26 -0.85 -11.61
N GLU A 188 -26.35 -0.43 -10.96
CA GLU A 188 -27.23 0.59 -11.53
C GLU A 188 -26.38 1.79 -11.94
N ARG A 189 -26.52 2.22 -13.21
CA ARG A 189 -25.90 3.46 -13.68
C ARG A 189 -26.56 4.62 -12.94
N VAL A 190 -25.75 5.43 -12.28
CA VAL A 190 -26.20 6.65 -11.59
C VAL A 190 -26.42 7.77 -12.60
#